data_AF-A0A8S1J259-F1
#
_entry.id   AF-A0A8S1J259-F1
#
_cell.length_a   1.000
_cell.length_b   1.000
_cell.length_c   1.000
_cell.angle_alpha   90.00
_cell.angle_beta   90.00
_cell.angle_gamma   90.00
#
_symmetry.space_group_name_H-M   'P 1'
#
loop_
_entity.id
_entity.type
_entity.pdbx_description
1 polymer ?
#
loop_
_entity_poly.entity_id
_entity_poly.type
_entity_poly.pdbx_seq_one_letter_code
_entity_poly.pdbx_strand_id
1 'polypeptide(L)'
;MGKGPDGGTGGSDEMPHSWGFETLGHFDFGADGVAALQDSETLWKVRQLNEDDMTMALKRVFERYNVWERGTSRSRMDKMRFSKALRDSQFITGHFSADVGDGIFSDVRPASVHQINFIQFIEALRHVAVRSRLSLNEVIGRVVAVGGPIEVRHK
;
A
#
# COMPACT_ATOMS: atom_id res chain seq x y z
N MET A 1 -38.43 -6.43 -53.91
CA MET A 1 -37.77 -6.95 -52.70
C MET A 1 -36.99 -5.81 -52.08
N GLY A 2 -37.09 -5.38 -50.83
CA GLY A 2 -37.65 -5.97 -49.62
C GLY A 2 -36.65 -5.77 -48.47
N LYS A 3 -36.99 -4.88 -47.53
CA LYS A 3 -36.42 -4.63 -46.19
C LYS A 3 -35.11 -3.83 -46.06
N GLY A 4 -35.22 -2.83 -45.18
CA GLY A 4 -34.15 -1.98 -44.65
C GLY A 4 -33.44 -2.60 -43.43
N PRO A 5 -32.86 -1.76 -42.53
CA PRO A 5 -31.61 -2.05 -41.84
C PRO A 5 -31.77 -2.63 -40.42
N ASP A 6 -30.85 -3.51 -40.05
CA ASP A 6 -30.56 -3.98 -38.69
C ASP A 6 -29.04 -3.79 -38.52
N GLY A 7 -28.50 -3.01 -37.58
CA GLY A 7 -28.72 -3.09 -36.14
C GLY A 7 -27.55 -3.86 -35.54
N GLY A 8 -26.72 -3.22 -34.71
CA GLY A 8 -25.64 -3.94 -34.00
C GLY A 8 -24.45 -3.10 -33.57
N THR A 9 -24.66 -2.21 -32.60
CA THR A 9 -23.61 -1.71 -31.72
C THR A 9 -22.91 -2.87 -31.01
N GLY A 10 -21.62 -3.05 -31.27
CA GLY A 10 -20.76 -3.95 -30.52
C GLY A 10 -19.48 -3.23 -30.15
N GLY A 11 -19.56 -2.38 -29.11
CA GLY A 11 -18.37 -1.89 -28.44
C GLY A 11 -17.58 -3.10 -27.98
N SER A 12 -16.38 -3.27 -28.53
CA SER A 12 -15.38 -4.15 -27.93
C SER A 12 -14.89 -3.43 -26.69
N ASP A 13 -15.73 -3.47 -25.64
CA ASP A 13 -15.37 -3.06 -24.30
C ASP A 13 -14.20 -3.96 -23.92
N GLU A 14 -13.02 -3.33 -23.90
CA GLU A 14 -11.79 -3.88 -23.38
C GLU A 14 -12.11 -4.57 -22.06
N MET A 15 -12.07 -5.91 -22.05
CA MET A 15 -12.13 -6.64 -20.80
C MET A 15 -10.90 -6.21 -19.99
N PRO A 16 -11.04 -5.51 -18.85
CA PRO A 16 -9.91 -5.34 -17.96
C PRO A 16 -9.55 -6.76 -17.51
N HIS A 17 -8.32 -7.16 -17.82
CA HIS A 17 -7.73 -8.41 -17.37
C HIS A 17 -7.99 -8.55 -15.87
N SER A 18 -8.93 -9.42 -15.50
CA SER A 18 -9.13 -9.81 -14.12
C SER A 18 -7.86 -10.55 -13.70
N TRP A 19 -7.08 -9.90 -12.85
CA TRP A 19 -5.94 -10.54 -12.22
C TRP A 19 -6.48 -11.61 -11.27
N GLY A 20 -6.27 -12.87 -11.63
CA GLY A 20 -6.65 -14.04 -10.83
C GLY A 20 -5.99 -14.01 -9.45
N PHE A 21 -6.75 -13.55 -8.45
CA PHE A 21 -6.34 -13.51 -7.05
C PHE A 21 -7.44 -14.08 -6.11
N GLU A 22 -8.36 -14.86 -6.66
CA GLU A 22 -9.66 -15.20 -6.05
C GLU A 22 -9.62 -16.24 -4.92
N THR A 23 -8.48 -16.71 -4.42
CA THR A 23 -8.48 -17.85 -3.48
C THR A 23 -7.60 -17.76 -2.23
N LEU A 24 -7.00 -16.61 -1.93
CA LEU A 24 -6.31 -16.43 -0.65
C LEU A 24 -6.77 -15.14 0.03
N GLY A 25 -7.78 -15.24 0.90
CA GLY A 25 -8.17 -14.19 1.84
C GLY A 25 -8.34 -12.82 1.20
N HIS A 26 -9.52 -12.56 0.66
CA HIS A 26 -9.96 -11.25 0.21
C HIS A 26 -10.12 -10.34 1.44
N PHE A 27 -9.00 -9.81 1.96
CA PHE A 27 -9.01 -8.69 2.89
C PHE A 27 -9.33 -7.44 2.09
N ASP A 28 -10.62 -7.30 1.77
CA ASP A 28 -11.19 -6.11 1.17
C ASP A 28 -11.40 -5.09 2.29
N PHE A 29 -10.38 -4.29 2.52
CA PHE A 29 -10.53 -3.07 3.31
C PHE A 29 -11.24 -2.08 2.38
N GLY A 30 -12.57 -2.11 2.37
CA GLY A 30 -13.46 -1.51 1.36
C GLY A 30 -13.40 0.01 1.16
N ALA A 31 -12.32 0.66 1.57
CA ALA A 31 -11.94 2.01 1.19
C ALA A 31 -10.50 1.99 0.65
N ASP A 32 -10.31 2.38 -0.60
CA ASP A 32 -8.97 2.60 -1.15
C ASP A 32 -8.40 3.93 -0.64
N GLY A 33 -7.20 3.88 -0.04
CA GLY A 33 -6.41 5.06 0.29
C GLY A 33 -6.76 5.77 1.60
N VAL A 34 -6.52 7.09 1.69
CA VAL A 34 -6.55 7.84 2.96
C VAL A 34 -7.90 7.76 3.68
N ALA A 35 -8.99 7.56 2.94
CA ALA A 35 -10.33 7.37 3.50
C ALA A 35 -10.42 6.13 4.41
N ALA A 36 -9.61 5.09 4.15
CA ALA A 36 -9.54 3.89 4.99
C ALA A 36 -9.04 4.17 6.41
N LEU A 37 -8.28 5.26 6.59
CA LEU A 37 -7.81 5.71 7.91
C LEU A 37 -8.91 6.43 8.71
N GLN A 38 -9.97 6.89 8.04
CA GLN A 38 -11.14 7.52 8.67
C GLN A 38 -12.31 6.55 8.82
N ASP A 39 -12.32 5.48 8.03
CA ASP A 39 -13.30 4.42 8.13
C ASP A 39 -13.13 3.63 9.42
N SER A 40 -14.09 3.80 10.32
CA SER A 40 -14.12 3.09 11.60
C SER A 40 -14.24 1.59 11.39
N GLU A 41 -14.84 1.14 10.27
CA GLU A 41 -15.00 -0.26 9.95
C GLU A 41 -13.66 -0.96 9.68
N THR A 42 -12.89 -0.35 8.78
CA THR A 42 -11.56 -0.82 8.38
C THR A 42 -10.59 -0.87 9.56
N LEU A 43 -10.57 0.18 10.39
CA LEU A 43 -9.68 0.22 11.55
C LEU A 43 -10.01 -0.84 12.61
N TRP A 44 -11.28 -1.17 12.84
CA TRP A 44 -11.61 -2.25 13.78
C TRP A 44 -11.23 -3.62 13.23
N LYS A 45 -11.43 -3.86 11.92
CA LYS A 45 -11.03 -5.13 11.28
C LYS A 45 -9.53 -5.35 11.41
N VAL A 46 -8.74 -4.32 11.12
CA VAL A 46 -7.27 -4.38 11.25
C VAL A 46 -6.83 -4.64 12.69
N ARG A 47 -7.51 -4.06 13.68
CA ARG A 47 -7.21 -4.27 15.11
C ARG A 47 -7.54 -5.68 15.62
N GLN A 48 -8.43 -6.41 14.94
CA GLN A 48 -8.79 -7.78 15.31
C GLN A 48 -7.90 -8.84 14.65
N LEU A 49 -7.02 -8.45 13.72
CA LEU A 49 -6.09 -9.38 13.10
C LEU A 49 -5.12 -9.94 14.14
N ASN A 50 -4.87 -11.24 14.07
CA ASN A 50 -3.75 -11.85 14.77
C ASN A 50 -2.42 -11.43 14.14
N GLU A 51 -1.31 -11.74 14.80
CA GLU A 51 0.03 -11.32 14.37
C GLU A 51 0.43 -11.87 13.00
N ASP A 52 0.04 -13.11 12.68
CA ASP A 52 0.35 -13.77 11.42
C ASP A 52 -0.42 -13.12 10.24
N ASP A 53 -1.71 -12.89 10.42
CA ASP A 53 -2.58 -12.23 9.43
C ASP A 53 -2.15 -10.79 9.21
N MET A 54 -1.79 -10.07 10.28
CA MET A 54 -1.27 -8.71 10.19
C MET A 54 0.06 -8.67 9.42
N THR A 55 0.96 -9.64 9.66
CA THR A 55 2.23 -9.76 8.93
C THR A 55 2.00 -10.08 7.46
N MET A 56 1.06 -10.98 7.14
CA MET A 56 0.69 -11.30 5.77
C MET A 56 0.08 -10.10 5.03
N ALA A 57 -0.81 -9.36 5.69
CA ALA A 57 -1.41 -8.14 5.14
C ALA A 57 -0.35 -7.06 4.88
N LEU A 58 0.56 -6.84 5.84
CA LEU A 58 1.66 -5.89 5.67
C LEU A 58 2.59 -6.27 4.52
N LYS A 59 2.91 -7.57 4.37
CA LYS A 59 3.71 -8.06 3.25
C LYS A 59 3.05 -7.80 1.91
N ARG A 60 1.72 -7.98 1.81
CA ARG A 60 0.97 -7.63 0.59
C ARG A 60 1.06 -6.16 0.26
N VAL A 61 0.89 -5.28 1.27
CA VAL A 61 1.02 -3.82 1.05
C VAL A 61 2.44 -3.46 0.61
N PHE A 62 3.47 -4.04 1.25
CA PHE A 62 4.87 -3.87 0.83
C PHE A 62 5.08 -4.25 -0.64
N GLU A 63 4.56 -5.41 -1.07
CA GLU A 63 4.65 -5.88 -2.46
C GLU A 63 3.89 -4.96 -3.42
N ARG A 64 2.71 -4.42 -3.02
CA ARG A 64 1.93 -3.46 -3.81
C ARG A 64 2.68 -2.15 -4.03
N TYR A 65 3.30 -1.60 -2.99
CA TYR A 65 4.16 -0.42 -3.16
C TYR A 65 5.35 -0.72 -4.07
N ASN A 66 5.94 -1.92 -3.96
CA ASN A 66 7.10 -2.32 -4.76
C ASN A 66 6.84 -2.46 -6.26
N VAL A 67 5.60 -2.70 -6.68
CA VAL A 67 5.25 -2.75 -8.11
C VAL A 67 4.76 -1.41 -8.65
N TRP A 68 4.53 -0.42 -7.77
CA TRP A 68 4.09 0.91 -8.14
C TRP A 68 5.14 1.65 -8.99
N GLU A 69 4.67 2.46 -9.95
CA GLU A 69 5.47 3.23 -10.91
C GLU A 69 6.68 2.47 -11.46
N ARG A 70 6.41 1.42 -12.27
CA ARG A 70 7.43 0.61 -12.96
C ARG A 70 8.36 -0.19 -12.03
N GLY A 71 7.92 -0.46 -10.81
CA GLY A 71 8.68 -1.30 -9.90
C GLY A 71 8.76 -2.74 -10.39
N THR A 72 9.98 -3.26 -10.55
CA THR A 72 10.22 -4.61 -11.08
C THR A 72 10.38 -5.67 -9.98
N SER A 73 10.65 -5.24 -8.74
CA SER A 73 11.09 -6.12 -7.67
C SER A 73 10.11 -6.12 -6.50
N ARG A 74 9.24 -7.13 -6.42
CA ARG A 74 8.26 -7.27 -5.31
C ARG A 74 8.92 -7.40 -3.92
N SER A 75 10.16 -7.85 -3.86
CA SER A 75 10.87 -8.11 -2.61
C SER A 75 11.78 -6.97 -2.14
N ARG A 76 11.94 -5.90 -2.93
CA ARG A 76 12.87 -4.80 -2.63
C ARG A 76 12.21 -3.44 -2.85
N MET A 77 12.19 -2.65 -1.78
CA MET A 77 11.61 -1.31 -1.74
C MET A 77 12.72 -0.26 -1.80
N ASP A 78 12.60 0.69 -2.71
CA ASP A 78 13.47 1.86 -2.77
C ASP A 78 12.93 3.02 -1.92
N LYS A 79 13.75 4.05 -1.77
CA LYS A 79 13.45 5.23 -0.96
C LYS A 79 12.14 5.90 -1.37
N MET A 80 11.91 6.08 -2.67
CA MET A 80 10.72 6.75 -3.19
C MET A 80 9.43 6.04 -2.75
N ARG A 81 9.38 4.71 -2.89
CA ARG A 81 8.22 3.89 -2.51
C ARG A 81 8.01 3.87 -1.01
N PHE A 82 9.09 3.80 -0.23
CA PHE A 82 9.00 3.91 1.22
C PHE A 82 8.41 5.26 1.66
N SER A 83 8.93 6.38 1.12
CA SER A 83 8.41 7.71 1.45
C SER A 83 6.95 7.88 0.99
N LYS A 84 6.54 7.24 -0.12
CA LYS A 84 5.14 7.19 -0.55
C LYS A 84 4.26 6.43 0.46
N ALA A 85 4.70 5.26 0.93
CA ALA A 85 3.97 4.49 1.93
C ALA A 85 3.75 5.29 3.24
N LEU A 86 4.78 6.03 3.68
CA LEU A 86 4.66 6.90 4.85
C LEU A 86 3.73 8.11 4.64
N ARG A 87 3.70 8.68 3.44
CA ARG A 87 2.76 9.78 3.09
C ARG A 87 1.33 9.29 3.04
N ASP A 88 1.08 8.17 2.37
CA ASP A 88 -0.25 7.60 2.20
C ASP A 88 -0.84 7.14 3.54
N SER A 89 0.03 6.64 4.42
CA SER A 89 -0.33 6.28 5.81
C SER A 89 -0.43 7.48 6.76
N GLN A 90 -0.31 8.70 6.23
CA GLN A 90 -0.37 9.96 6.97
C GLN A 90 0.64 10.06 8.12
N PHE A 91 1.78 9.38 8.03
CA PHE A 91 2.89 9.62 8.97
C PHE A 91 3.60 10.91 8.63
N ILE A 92 3.84 11.19 7.35
CA ILE A 92 4.46 12.46 6.93
C ILE A 92 3.40 13.57 6.97
N THR A 93 3.17 14.09 8.17
CA THR A 93 2.27 15.22 8.45
C THR A 93 2.93 16.13 9.47
N GLY A 94 2.89 17.45 9.24
CA GLY A 94 3.29 18.50 10.20
C GLY A 94 4.62 18.27 10.94
N HIS A 95 4.57 17.52 12.04
CA HIS A 95 5.67 17.21 12.94
C HIS A 95 6.63 16.10 12.47
N PHE A 96 6.18 15.20 11.60
CA PHE A 96 7.03 14.17 11.01
C PHE A 96 7.27 14.55 9.55
N SER A 97 8.47 15.04 9.26
CA SER A 97 8.83 15.53 7.92
C SER A 97 9.28 14.38 7.01
N ALA A 98 9.30 14.66 5.70
CA ALA A 98 9.86 13.73 4.73
C ALA A 98 11.34 13.41 5.04
N ASP A 99 12.11 14.38 5.54
CA ASP A 99 13.51 14.20 5.93
C ASP A 99 13.68 13.17 7.04
N VAL A 100 12.74 13.13 8.00
CA VAL A 100 12.76 12.12 9.07
C VAL A 100 12.53 10.73 8.50
N GLY A 101 11.58 10.58 7.57
CA GLY A 101 11.35 9.31 6.87
C GLY A 101 12.58 8.88 6.05
N ASP A 102 13.22 9.82 5.38
CA ASP A 102 14.43 9.58 4.59
C ASP A 102 15.64 9.18 5.47
N GLY A 103 15.75 9.76 6.67
CA GLY A 103 16.74 9.39 7.67
C GLY A 103 16.54 7.96 8.14
N ILE A 104 15.31 7.59 8.50
CA ILE A 104 14.97 6.21 8.90
C ILE A 104 15.31 5.21 7.79
N PHE A 105 14.97 5.51 6.54
CA PHE A 105 15.33 4.65 5.41
C PHE A 105 16.85 4.48 5.28
N SER A 106 17.60 5.56 5.50
CA SER A 106 19.07 5.54 5.44
C SER A 106 19.67 4.71 6.57
N ASP A 107 19.09 4.75 7.77
CA ASP A 107 19.56 4.02 8.95
C ASP A 107 19.38 2.50 8.81
N VAL A 108 18.25 2.03 8.25
CA VAL A 108 17.95 0.60 8.12
C VAL A 108 18.52 -0.05 6.85
N ARG A 109 18.87 0.77 5.86
CA ARG A 109 19.37 0.30 4.57
C ARG A 109 20.85 -0.09 4.67
N PRO A 110 21.26 -1.24 4.13
CA PRO A 110 22.67 -1.58 4.04
C PRO A 110 23.42 -0.58 3.17
N ALA A 111 24.63 -0.18 3.59
CA ALA A 111 25.41 0.86 2.91
C ALA A 111 25.64 0.61 1.41
N SER A 112 25.69 -0.66 0.98
CA SER A 112 26.00 -1.07 -0.39
C SER A 112 24.79 -1.16 -1.34
N VAL A 113 23.55 -1.05 -0.84
CA VAL A 113 22.34 -1.22 -1.66
C VAL A 113 21.40 -0.04 -1.54
N HIS A 114 20.67 0.30 -2.59
CA HIS A 114 19.71 1.42 -2.61
C HIS A 114 18.28 1.02 -2.23
N GLN A 115 18.09 -0.19 -1.72
CA GLN A 115 16.78 -0.78 -1.45
C GLN A 115 16.77 -1.57 -0.14
N ILE A 116 15.60 -1.66 0.48
CA ILE A 116 15.34 -2.44 1.69
C ILE A 116 14.47 -3.66 1.38
N ASN A 117 14.67 -4.76 2.09
CA ASN A 117 13.79 -5.93 2.02
C ASN A 117 12.64 -5.82 3.04
N PHE A 118 11.76 -6.83 3.09
CA PHE A 118 10.62 -6.83 4.00
C PHE A 118 11.01 -6.77 5.49
N ILE A 119 12.07 -7.45 5.91
CA ILE A 119 12.53 -7.44 7.30
C ILE A 119 13.02 -6.04 7.69
N GLN A 120 13.80 -5.41 6.81
CA GLN A 120 14.29 -4.04 6.98
C GLN A 120 13.15 -3.01 6.94
N PHE A 121 12.10 -3.28 6.16
CA PHE A 121 10.90 -2.48 6.17
C PHE A 121 10.16 -2.54 7.51
N ILE A 122 10.03 -3.72 8.13
CA ILE A 122 9.48 -3.84 9.50
C ILE A 122 10.34 -3.05 10.50
N GLU A 123 11.67 -3.15 10.40
CA GLU A 123 12.57 -2.36 11.24
C GLU A 123 12.39 -0.85 11.03
N ALA A 124 12.24 -0.42 9.77
CA ALA A 124 11.92 0.97 9.46
C ALA A 124 10.62 1.43 10.15
N LEU A 125 9.58 0.60 10.12
CA LEU A 125 8.31 0.90 10.79
C LEU A 125 8.46 0.94 12.32
N ARG A 126 9.37 0.17 12.92
CA ARG A 126 9.72 0.30 14.35
C ARG A 126 10.34 1.66 14.66
N HIS A 127 11.25 2.15 13.82
CA HIS A 127 11.79 3.50 13.97
C HIS A 127 10.69 4.57 13.80
N VAL A 128 9.77 4.39 12.85
CA VAL A 128 8.62 5.28 12.68
C VAL A 128 7.73 5.28 13.91
N ALA A 129 7.46 4.12 14.52
CA ALA A 129 6.69 3.98 15.75
C ALA A 129 7.30 4.78 16.90
N VAL A 130 8.62 4.63 17.11
CA VAL A 130 9.35 5.39 18.15
C VAL A 130 9.29 6.90 17.90
N ARG A 131 9.50 7.35 16.66
CA ARG A 131 9.49 8.78 16.30
C ARG A 131 8.10 9.40 16.39
N SER A 132 7.08 8.65 15.99
CA SER A 132 5.67 9.09 15.99
C SER A 132 4.97 8.87 17.33
N ARG A 133 5.66 8.26 18.32
CA ARG A 133 5.11 7.88 19.63
C ARG A 133 3.84 7.02 19.53
N LEU A 134 3.85 6.09 18.57
CA LEU A 134 2.79 5.12 18.36
C LEU A 134 3.33 3.72 18.63
N SER A 135 2.45 2.76 18.90
CA SER A 135 2.85 1.36 18.93
C SER A 135 3.17 0.85 17.52
N LEU A 136 4.02 -0.18 17.41
CA LEU A 136 4.31 -0.82 16.12
C LEU A 136 3.03 -1.34 15.46
N ASN A 137 2.11 -1.93 16.23
CA ASN A 137 0.83 -2.43 15.73
C ASN A 137 -0.05 -1.31 15.16
N GLU A 138 -0.07 -0.13 15.79
CA GLU A 138 -0.79 1.02 15.21
C GLU A 138 -0.14 1.51 13.91
N VAL A 139 1.19 1.52 13.85
CA VAL A 139 1.90 1.93 12.63
C VAL A 139 1.60 0.96 11.49
N ILE A 140 1.79 -0.34 11.74
CA ILE A 140 1.48 -1.40 10.79
C ILE A 140 0.00 -1.35 10.39
N GLY A 141 -0.89 -1.17 11.37
CA GLY A 141 -2.32 -1.12 11.12
C GLY A 141 -2.73 0.01 10.18
N ARG A 142 -2.10 1.20 10.29
CA ARG A 142 -2.34 2.29 9.34
C ARG A 142 -1.82 1.96 7.94
N VAL A 143 -0.61 1.39 7.84
CA VAL A 143 -0.05 0.97 6.54
C VAL A 143 -0.93 -0.09 5.88
N VAL A 144 -1.42 -1.06 6.66
CA VAL A 144 -2.32 -2.12 6.20
C VAL A 144 -3.68 -1.55 5.78
N ALA A 145 -4.26 -0.65 6.58
CA ALA A 145 -5.54 0.00 6.29
C ALA A 145 -5.52 0.76 4.97
N VAL A 146 -4.41 1.44 4.65
CA VAL A 146 -4.21 2.15 3.37
C VAL A 146 -4.25 1.19 2.18
N GLY A 147 -3.85 -0.07 2.37
CA GLY A 147 -4.00 -1.13 1.38
C GLY A 147 -3.06 -1.06 0.16
N GLY A 148 -2.39 0.07 -0.09
CA GLY A 148 -1.46 0.23 -1.20
C GLY A 148 -1.24 1.68 -1.65
N PRO A 149 -0.47 1.90 -2.73
CA PRO A 149 -0.16 3.22 -3.24
C PRO A 149 -1.41 3.96 -3.72
N ILE A 150 -1.64 5.15 -3.18
CA ILE A 150 -2.78 5.99 -3.56
C ILE A 150 -2.44 6.75 -4.84
N GLU A 151 -3.16 6.47 -5.93
CA GLU A 151 -3.05 7.24 -7.16
C GLU A 151 -3.80 8.57 -7.02
N VAL A 152 -3.06 9.68 -6.98
CA VAL A 152 -3.67 11.00 -7.08
C VAL A 152 -3.86 11.29 -8.58
N ARG A 153 -5.02 10.94 -9.13
CA ARG A 153 -5.40 11.37 -10.48
C ARG A 153 -5.63 12.87 -10.47
N HIS A 154 -4.64 13.64 -10.94
CA HIS A 154 -4.85 15.05 -11.27
C HIS A 154 -5.86 15.13 -12.43
N LYS A 155 -7.03 15.73 -12.15
CA LYS A 155 -7.99 16.17 -13.16
C LYS A 155 -7.51 17.44 -13.83
#